data_AF-A0A924VRG6-F1
#
_entry.id   AF-A0A924VRG6-F1
#
_cell.length_a   1.000
_cell.length_b   1.000
_cell.length_c   1.000
_cell.angle_alpha   90.00
_cell.angle_beta   90.00
_cell.angle_gamma   90.00
#
_symmetry.space_group_name_H-M   'P 1'
#
loop_
_entity.id
_entity.type
_entity.pdbx_description
1 polymer ?
#
loop_
_entity_poly.entity_id
_entity_poly.type
_entity_poly.pdbx_seq_one_letter_code
_entity_poly.pdbx_strand_id
1 'polypeptide(L)'
;MVALGAMITALQVADWRRQIFALYAEVRAATGLFAAHDLWRRERDRLFATHPSSPLLPDDLSDFTGLSTTSYDPDWRFEVEVTPAEPRHLDFETGTDGIVPFDLIGVAQVPGVGSLDIWKLGSYAG
;
A
#
# COMPACT_ATOMS: atom_id res chain seq x y z
N MET A 1 23.49 2.73 25.25
CA MET A 1 23.08 1.32 25.06
C MET A 1 22.09 1.32 23.91
N VAL A 2 22.54 1.01 22.70
CA VAL A 2 21.67 1.02 21.51
C VAL A 2 20.83 -0.25 21.58
N ALA A 3 19.50 -0.11 21.61
CA ALA A 3 18.60 -1.26 21.52
C ALA A 3 18.84 -1.93 20.16
N LEU A 4 19.27 -3.18 20.18
CA LEU A 4 19.28 -4.04 18.99
C LEU A 4 17.82 -4.27 18.62
N GLY A 5 17.27 -3.45 17.72
CA GLY A 5 16.02 -3.76 17.04
C GLY A 5 16.16 -5.15 16.43
N ALA A 6 15.20 -6.04 16.70
CA ALA A 6 15.25 -7.40 16.19
C ALA A 6 15.45 -7.35 14.66
N MET A 7 16.54 -7.91 14.17
CA MET A 7 16.81 -7.94 12.73
C MET A 7 15.69 -8.73 12.05
N ILE A 8 14.93 -8.06 11.18
CA ILE A 8 13.85 -8.68 10.42
C ILE A 8 14.48 -9.75 9.51
N THR A 9 14.05 -10.99 9.66
CA THR A 9 14.53 -12.11 8.84
C THR A 9 13.82 -12.16 7.49
N ALA A 10 14.48 -12.73 6.49
CA ALA A 10 13.88 -12.95 5.17
C ALA A 10 12.58 -13.77 5.23
N LEU A 11 12.50 -14.74 6.16
CA LEU A 11 11.29 -15.55 6.37
C LEU A 11 10.14 -14.70 6.92
N GLN A 12 10.40 -13.80 7.87
CA GLN A 12 9.37 -12.91 8.40
C GLN A 12 8.89 -11.93 7.30
N VAL A 13 9.78 -11.41 6.45
CA VAL A 13 9.37 -10.58 5.30
C VAL A 13 8.49 -11.36 4.33
N ALA A 14 8.85 -12.62 4.04
CA ALA A 14 8.04 -13.48 3.18
C ALA A 14 6.64 -13.74 3.78
N ASP A 15 6.56 -13.98 5.09
CA ASP A 15 5.27 -14.17 5.77
C ASP A 15 4.41 -12.89 5.76
N TRP A 16 5.01 -11.73 6.01
CA TRP A 16 4.32 -10.43 5.86
C TRP A 16 3.71 -10.28 4.47
N ARG A 17 4.51 -10.48 3.41
CA ARG A 17 4.05 -10.39 2.02
C ARG A 17 2.89 -11.36 1.75
N ARG A 18 3.02 -12.60 2.21
CA ARG A 18 1.96 -13.61 2.08
C ARG A 18 0.66 -13.17 2.77
N GLN A 19 0.73 -12.64 4.00
CA GLN A 19 -0.45 -12.16 4.72
C GLN A 19 -1.10 -10.95 4.02
N ILE A 20 -0.31 -10.00 3.52
CA ILE A 20 -0.82 -8.87 2.74
C ILE A 20 -1.49 -9.33 1.45
N PHE A 21 -0.89 -10.27 0.69
CA PHE A 21 -1.51 -10.79 -0.53
C PHE A 21 -2.81 -11.54 -0.27
N ALA A 22 -2.87 -12.32 0.82
CA ALA A 22 -4.09 -12.99 1.25
C ALA A 22 -5.20 -11.97 1.59
N LEU A 23 -4.87 -10.92 2.35
CA LEU A 23 -5.79 -9.84 2.66
C LEU A 23 -6.36 -9.18 1.40
N TYR A 24 -5.51 -8.82 0.44
CA TYR A 24 -5.97 -8.23 -0.82
C TYR A 24 -6.80 -9.20 -1.67
N ALA A 25 -6.53 -10.51 -1.61
CA ALA A 25 -7.37 -11.50 -2.28
C ALA A 25 -8.78 -11.55 -1.68
N GLU A 26 -8.90 -11.52 -0.34
CA GLU A 26 -10.19 -11.45 0.35
C GLU A 26 -10.95 -10.17 0.02
N VAL A 27 -10.27 -9.01 0.05
CA VAL A 27 -10.87 -7.71 -0.29
C VAL A 27 -11.40 -7.71 -1.73
N ARG A 28 -10.67 -8.28 -2.69
CA ARG A 28 -11.14 -8.38 -4.09
C ARG A 28 -12.32 -9.33 -4.28
N ALA A 29 -12.42 -10.37 -3.46
CA ALA A 29 -13.51 -11.33 -3.52
C ALA A 29 -14.79 -10.84 -2.81
N ALA A 30 -14.67 -9.84 -1.94
CA ALA A 30 -15.78 -9.32 -1.15
C ALA A 30 -16.80 -8.55 -2.01
N THR A 31 -18.07 -8.73 -1.69
CA THR A 31 -19.20 -8.03 -2.35
C THR A 31 -19.66 -6.78 -1.60
N GLY A 32 -19.35 -6.68 -0.30
CA GLY A 32 -19.67 -5.51 0.53
C GLY A 32 -18.48 -4.57 0.69
N LEU A 33 -18.46 -3.45 -0.02
CA LEU A 33 -17.31 -2.52 -0.04
C LEU A 33 -16.96 -1.94 1.33
N PHE A 34 -17.96 -1.54 2.11
CA PHE A 34 -17.75 -1.04 3.48
C PHE A 34 -17.05 -2.09 4.34
N ALA A 35 -17.57 -3.32 4.36
CA ALA A 35 -17.02 -4.41 5.16
C ALA A 35 -15.62 -4.82 4.67
N ALA A 36 -15.38 -4.82 3.36
CA ALA A 36 -14.08 -5.12 2.76
C ALA A 36 -13.03 -4.08 3.15
N HIS A 37 -13.38 -2.79 3.10
CA HIS A 37 -12.49 -1.70 3.49
C HIS A 37 -12.20 -1.71 5.00
N ASP A 38 -13.21 -1.96 5.81
CA ASP A 38 -13.09 -2.09 7.26
C ASP A 38 -12.20 -3.29 7.66
N LEU A 39 -12.36 -4.45 6.99
CA LEU A 39 -11.45 -5.60 7.10
C LEU A 39 -10.01 -5.22 6.75
N TRP A 40 -9.82 -4.58 5.59
CA TRP A 40 -8.49 -4.15 5.12
C TRP A 40 -7.77 -3.25 6.12
N ARG A 41 -8.50 -2.30 6.74
CA ARG A 41 -7.96 -1.45 7.79
C ARG A 41 -7.52 -2.24 9.02
N ARG A 42 -8.43 -3.01 9.61
CA ARG A 42 -8.15 -3.74 10.86
C ARG A 42 -7.01 -4.73 10.72
N GLU A 43 -6.94 -5.44 9.60
CA GLU A 43 -5.86 -6.42 9.39
C GLU A 43 -4.51 -5.73 9.17
N ARG A 44 -4.48 -4.57 8.50
CA ARG A 44 -3.25 -3.76 8.42
C ARG A 44 -2.85 -3.23 9.79
N ASP A 45 -3.79 -2.70 10.58
CA ASP A 45 -3.52 -2.23 11.94
C ASP A 45 -2.95 -3.38 12.81
N ARG A 46 -3.56 -4.57 12.74
CA ARG A 46 -3.06 -5.78 13.42
C ARG A 46 -1.64 -6.13 12.97
N LEU A 47 -1.37 -6.15 11.67
CA LEU A 47 -0.04 -6.48 11.14
C LEU A 47 1.02 -5.47 11.61
N PHE A 48 0.73 -4.17 11.52
CA PHE A 48 1.64 -3.12 12.01
C PHE A 48 1.87 -3.20 13.52
N ALA A 49 0.85 -3.54 14.32
CA ALA A 49 0.97 -3.64 15.77
C ALA A 49 1.71 -4.89 16.25
N THR A 50 1.62 -6.01 15.51
CA THR A 50 1.98 -7.33 16.06
C THR A 50 3.01 -8.10 15.26
N HIS A 51 3.18 -7.81 13.97
CA HIS A 51 4.04 -8.63 13.12
C HIS A 51 5.52 -8.26 13.32
N PRO A 52 6.44 -9.24 13.43
CA PRO A 52 7.88 -8.96 13.61
C PRO A 52 8.53 -8.15 12.47
N SER A 53 7.95 -8.20 11.27
CA SER A 53 8.35 -7.36 10.12
C SER A 53 7.61 -6.03 10.02
N SER A 54 6.93 -5.58 11.08
CA SER A 54 6.34 -4.24 11.10
C SER A 54 7.41 -3.19 10.80
N PRO A 55 7.11 -2.18 9.96
CA PRO A 55 8.05 -1.11 9.67
C PRO A 55 8.09 -0.03 10.77
N LEU A 56 7.25 -0.14 11.81
CA LEU A 56 7.24 0.81 12.92
C LEU A 56 8.53 0.71 13.72
N LEU A 57 9.10 1.86 14.09
CA LEU A 57 10.21 1.90 15.03
C LEU A 57 9.71 1.48 16.43
N PRO A 58 10.58 0.97 17.32
CA PRO A 58 10.16 0.54 18.65
C PRO A 58 9.40 1.61 19.45
N ASP A 59 9.81 2.88 19.32
CA ASP A 59 9.14 4.01 19.99
C ASP A 59 7.75 4.25 19.39
N ASP A 60 7.62 4.27 18.06
CA ASP A 60 6.33 4.42 17.37
C ASP A 60 5.37 3.26 17.66
N LEU A 61 5.90 2.04 17.79
CA LEU A 61 5.11 0.86 18.11
C LEU A 61 4.48 0.95 19.50
N SER A 62 5.19 1.57 20.45
CA SER A 62 4.70 1.71 21.84
C SER A 62 3.50 2.64 21.96
N ASP A 63 3.41 3.64 21.07
CA ASP A 63 2.31 4.61 21.00
C ASP A 63 1.31 4.29 19.87
N PHE A 64 1.45 3.16 19.19
CA PHE A 64 0.66 2.83 18.02
C PHE A 64 -0.81 2.53 18.37
N THR A 65 -1.73 3.32 17.80
CA THR A 65 -3.18 3.18 18.00
C THR A 65 -3.95 2.82 16.71
N GLY A 66 -3.22 2.61 15.61
CA GLY A 66 -3.78 2.34 14.29
C GLY A 66 -3.20 3.26 13.23
N LEU A 67 -3.28 2.85 11.97
CA LEU A 67 -2.86 3.65 10.83
C LEU A 67 -3.84 4.80 10.59
N SER A 68 -3.30 5.94 10.14
CA SER A 68 -4.07 7.14 9.73
C SER A 68 -4.83 6.90 8.41
N THR A 69 -5.81 6.02 8.47
CA THR A 69 -6.74 5.75 7.38
C THR A 69 -8.11 6.31 7.79
N THR A 70 -8.94 6.78 6.85
CA THR A 70 -10.33 7.22 7.09
C THR A 70 -11.32 6.06 6.92
N SER A 71 -12.49 6.08 7.56
CA SER A 71 -13.54 5.08 7.31
C SER A 71 -13.95 5.06 5.83
N TYR A 72 -14.59 3.98 5.39
CA TYR A 72 -15.08 3.93 4.01
C TYR A 72 -16.09 5.05 3.77
N ASP A 73 -15.88 5.80 2.70
CA ASP A 73 -16.77 6.86 2.23
C ASP A 73 -17.16 6.55 0.77
N PRO A 74 -18.44 6.26 0.49
CA PRO A 74 -18.89 5.95 -0.87
C PRO A 74 -18.74 7.13 -1.84
N ASP A 75 -18.71 8.37 -1.34
CA ASP A 75 -18.52 9.57 -2.20
C ASP A 75 -17.09 9.66 -2.75
N TRP A 76 -16.14 8.94 -2.14
CA TRP A 76 -14.76 8.79 -2.61
C TRP A 76 -14.52 7.51 -3.42
N ARG A 77 -15.59 6.87 -3.91
CA ARG A 77 -15.51 5.69 -4.78
C ARG A 77 -15.87 6.05 -6.21
N PHE A 78 -14.91 5.91 -7.11
CA PHE A 78 -15.07 6.24 -8.53
C PHE A 78 -14.86 5.03 -9.43
N GLU A 79 -15.66 4.94 -10.49
CA GLU A 79 -15.38 4.15 -11.68
C GLU A 79 -15.07 5.13 -12.81
N VAL A 80 -13.87 5.07 -13.34
CA VAL A 80 -13.38 6.00 -14.37
C VAL A 80 -12.63 5.24 -15.44
N GLU A 81 -12.72 5.71 -16.68
CA GLU A 81 -11.94 5.18 -17.79
C GLU A 81 -10.48 5.65 -17.68
N VAL A 82 -9.55 4.75 -17.98
CA VAL A 82 -8.13 5.11 -18.14
C VAL A 82 -7.87 5.32 -19.62
N THR A 83 -7.58 6.57 -20.01
CA THR A 83 -7.24 6.91 -21.38
C THR A 83 -5.72 6.87 -21.58
N PRO A 84 -5.20 6.35 -22.71
CA PRO A 84 -3.78 6.42 -23.02
C PRO A 84 -3.26 7.86 -22.98
N ALA A 85 -2.03 8.03 -22.53
CA ALA A 85 -1.35 9.32 -22.45
C ALA A 85 -0.05 9.29 -23.27
N GLU A 86 0.47 10.47 -23.60
CA GLU A 86 1.80 10.59 -24.21
C GLU A 86 2.86 9.94 -23.30
N PRO A 87 3.71 9.03 -23.82
CA PRO A 87 4.67 8.30 -23.00
C PRO A 87 5.59 9.24 -22.22
N ARG A 88 5.70 9.00 -20.92
CA ARG A 88 6.62 9.69 -20.03
C ARG A 88 7.30 8.68 -19.12
N HIS A 89 8.55 8.96 -18.81
CA HIS A 89 9.36 8.15 -17.90
C HIS A 89 9.68 8.95 -16.65
N LEU A 90 9.64 8.28 -15.50
CA LEU A 90 9.97 8.84 -14.20
C LEU A 90 10.90 7.86 -13.46
N ASP A 91 12.12 8.30 -13.24
CA ASP A 91 13.05 7.65 -12.32
C ASP A 91 12.86 8.22 -10.91
N PHE A 92 12.46 7.37 -9.97
CA PHE A 92 12.28 7.76 -8.58
C PHE A 92 13.39 7.17 -7.71
N GLU A 93 14.22 8.01 -7.11
CA GLU A 93 15.27 7.56 -6.19
C GLU A 93 14.65 7.20 -4.83
N THR A 94 14.78 5.94 -4.44
CA THR A 94 14.31 5.43 -3.14
C THR A 94 15.48 5.25 -2.19
N GLY A 95 15.21 5.37 -0.88
CA GLY A 95 16.24 5.25 0.14
C GLY A 95 16.85 3.84 0.29
N THR A 96 16.16 2.79 -0.15
CA THR A 96 16.60 1.39 0.06
C THR A 96 16.73 0.58 -1.23
N ASP A 97 15.99 0.90 -2.28
CA ASP A 97 15.88 0.07 -3.49
C ASP A 97 16.58 0.71 -4.70
N GLY A 98 17.31 1.82 -4.50
CA GLY A 98 17.96 2.57 -5.57
C GLY A 98 16.95 3.29 -6.45
N ILE A 99 17.23 3.36 -7.76
CA ILE A 99 16.35 4.00 -8.73
C ILE A 99 15.21 3.04 -9.09
N VAL A 100 13.97 3.51 -8.90
CA VAL A 100 12.75 2.79 -9.24
C VAL A 100 12.11 3.45 -10.47
N PRO A 101 12.14 2.80 -11.64
CA PRO A 101 11.62 3.37 -12.88
C PRO A 101 10.10 3.21 -13.00
N PHE A 102 9.44 4.23 -13.54
CA PHE A 102 8.01 4.22 -13.85
C PHE A 102 7.75 4.74 -15.26
N ASP A 103 6.81 4.10 -15.95
CA ASP A 103 6.33 4.53 -17.26
C ASP A 103 4.86 4.96 -17.16
N LEU A 104 4.53 6.15 -17.66
CA LEU A 104 3.16 6.62 -17.74
C LEU A 104 2.40 5.80 -18.78
N ILE A 105 1.32 5.14 -18.37
CA ILE A 105 0.50 4.31 -19.26
C ILE A 105 -0.86 4.93 -19.58
N GLY A 106 -1.28 5.93 -18.81
CA GLY A 106 -2.55 6.59 -19.05
C GLY A 106 -2.87 7.65 -18.02
N VAL A 107 -4.02 8.28 -18.21
CA VAL A 107 -4.59 9.29 -17.33
C VAL A 107 -6.05 8.94 -17.08
N ALA A 108 -6.51 9.18 -15.86
CA ALA A 108 -7.92 9.08 -15.49
C ALA A 108 -8.44 10.43 -14.99
N GLN A 109 -9.62 10.85 -15.46
CA GLN A 109 -10.30 12.04 -14.96
C GLN A 109 -11.22 11.67 -13.81
N VAL A 110 -10.88 12.09 -12.59
CA VAL A 110 -11.65 11.79 -11.38
C VAL A 110 -12.55 12.98 -11.01
N PRO A 111 -13.88 12.79 -10.96
CA PRO A 111 -14.82 13.84 -10.60
C PRO A 111 -14.47 14.49 -9.24
N GLY A 112 -14.42 15.82 -9.19
CA GLY A 112 -14.13 16.58 -7.97
C GLY A 112 -12.67 16.57 -7.50
N VAL A 113 -11.82 15.72 -8.08
CA VAL A 113 -10.38 15.61 -7.74
C VAL A 113 -9.51 16.18 -8.87
N GLY A 114 -9.81 15.83 -10.12
CA GLY A 114 -9.04 16.25 -11.30
C GLY A 114 -8.35 15.07 -11.99
N SER A 115 -7.27 15.38 -12.70
CA SER A 115 -6.53 14.41 -13.53
C SER A 115 -5.54 13.62 -12.67
N LEU A 116 -5.56 12.29 -12.78
CA LEU A 116 -4.58 11.39 -12.16
C LEU A 116 -3.77 10.65 -13.22
N ASP A 117 -2.45 10.74 -13.12
CA ASP A 117 -1.51 9.97 -13.94
C ASP A 117 -1.43 8.51 -13.43
N ILE A 118 -1.57 7.55 -14.34
CA ILE A 118 -1.47 6.11 -14.04
C ILE A 118 -0.12 5.60 -14.51
N TRP A 119 0.72 5.21 -13.55
CA TRP A 119 2.09 4.77 -13.79
C TRP A 119 2.23 3.26 -13.65
N LYS A 120 2.93 2.65 -14.60
CA LYS A 120 3.39 1.26 -14.50
C LYS A 120 4.79 1.26 -13.91
N LEU A 121 5.00 0.42 -12.90
CA LEU A 121 6.33 0.13 -12.39
C LEU A 121 7.15 -0.63 -13.44
N GLY A 122 8.34 -0.12 -13.77
CA GLY A 122 9.29 -0.69 -14.73
C GLY A 122 10.19 -1.79 -14.15
N SER A 123 10.10 -2.03 -12.85
CA SER A 123 10.79 -3.12 -12.14
C SER A 123 9.79 -4.16 -11.60
N TYR A 124 10.32 -5.24 -11.03
CA TYR A 124 9.51 -6.26 -10.39
C TYR A 124 9.12 -5.81 -8.97
N ALA A 125 7.85 -5.44 -8.76
CA ALA A 125 7.23 -5.47 -7.45
C ALA A 125 6.56 -6.83 -7.30
N GLY A 126 7.12 -7.67 -6.42
CA GLY A 126 6.57 -8.98 -6.11
C GLY A 126 5.13 -8.94 -5.64
#